data_AF-A0A5C6C0N9-F1
#
_entry.id   AF-A0A5C6C0N9-F1
#
_cell.length_a   1.000
_cell.length_b   1.000
_cell.length_c   1.000
_cell.angle_alpha   90.00
_cell.angle_beta   90.00
_cell.angle_gamma   90.00
#
_symmetry.space_group_name_H-M   'P 1'
#
loop_
_entity.id
_entity.type
_entity.pdbx_description
1 polymer ?
#
loop_
_entity_poly.entity_id
_entity_poly.type
_entity_poly.pdbx_seq_one_letter_code
_entity_poly.pdbx_strand_id
1 'polypeptide(L)'
;MDSRLVIYQTIAADETMFDTQSRRSRTFVDREVQGGLLRRIALHWIIFFVCNAIALTIWIRLFEQPDVDWGRTFADTLQRFLPFFVITMALIPAFVWDTLKLTNRFAGPILRLRHALSDVRAGRTVAPLQFRSNDFWHQMAVDFNAIAERVHGTNKSGDDSSATGKEV
;
A
#
# COMPACT_ATOMS: atom_id res chain seq x y z
N MET A 1 23.86 -31.91 50.84
CA MET A 1 22.77 -31.27 50.07
C MET A 1 23.41 -30.18 49.25
N ASP A 2 23.53 -30.42 47.96
CA ASP A 2 24.48 -29.78 47.05
C ASP A 2 24.08 -28.34 46.69
N SER A 3 24.77 -27.35 47.27
CA SER A 3 24.60 -25.93 46.96
C SER A 3 24.90 -25.56 45.50
N ARG A 4 25.50 -26.48 44.73
CA ARG A 4 25.75 -26.32 43.29
C ARG A 4 24.49 -26.54 42.45
N LEU A 5 23.56 -27.39 42.89
CA LEU A 5 22.32 -27.69 42.15
C LEU A 5 21.35 -26.48 42.12
N VAL A 6 21.31 -25.68 43.18
CA VAL A 6 20.45 -24.48 43.25
C VAL A 6 20.93 -23.39 42.30
N ILE A 7 22.25 -23.21 42.16
CA ILE A 7 22.82 -22.18 41.28
C ILE A 7 22.54 -22.50 39.80
N TYR A 8 22.65 -23.76 39.38
CA TYR A 8 22.30 -24.14 38.01
C TYR A 8 20.81 -23.98 37.71
N GLN A 9 19.94 -24.19 38.70
CA GLN A 9 18.49 -24.07 38.52
C GLN A 9 18.02 -22.60 38.49
N THR A 10 18.72 -21.70 39.19
CA THR A 10 18.47 -20.25 39.12
C THR A 10 19.00 -19.63 37.82
N ILE A 11 20.15 -20.08 37.30
CA ILE A 11 20.69 -19.59 36.01
C ILE A 11 19.83 -20.09 34.83
N ALA A 12 19.35 -21.35 34.87
CA ALA A 12 18.47 -21.89 33.85
C ALA A 12 17.08 -21.22 33.80
N ALA A 13 16.62 -20.63 34.91
CA ALA A 13 15.37 -19.87 34.94
C ALA A 13 15.52 -18.47 34.32
N ASP A 14 16.69 -17.83 34.48
CA ASP A 14 17.00 -16.49 33.94
C ASP A 14 17.25 -16.51 32.42
N GLU A 15 17.77 -17.61 31.89
CA GLU A 15 17.97 -17.82 30.43
C GLU A 15 16.66 -17.95 29.65
N THR A 16 15.54 -18.28 30.31
CA THR A 16 14.23 -18.38 29.66
C THR A 16 13.49 -17.04 29.51
N MET A 17 14.01 -15.96 30.11
CA MET A 17 13.33 -14.66 30.14
C MET A 17 13.78 -13.67 29.04
N PHE A 18 14.75 -14.05 28.19
CA PHE A 18 15.33 -13.18 27.16
C PHE A 18 15.15 -13.67 25.70
N ASP A 19 14.13 -14.47 25.38
CA ASP A 19 13.69 -14.56 23.98
C ASP A 19 12.68 -13.46 23.63
N THR A 20 13.29 -12.30 23.49
CA THR A 20 12.76 -11.04 23.00
C THR A 20 12.03 -11.24 21.67
N GLN A 21 10.69 -11.22 21.72
CA GLN A 21 9.88 -10.50 20.72
C GLN A 21 10.14 -10.86 19.24
N SER A 22 10.15 -12.14 18.89
CA SER A 22 10.16 -12.58 17.49
C SER A 22 8.76 -12.79 16.93
N ARG A 23 8.22 -11.76 16.29
CA ARG A 23 7.57 -11.79 14.96
C ARG A 23 6.84 -10.47 14.73
N ARG A 24 7.62 -9.43 14.43
CA ARG A 24 7.12 -8.31 13.63
C ARG A 24 6.74 -8.90 12.28
N SER A 25 5.45 -9.19 12.09
CA SER A 25 4.93 -9.75 10.86
C SER A 25 5.37 -8.84 9.72
N ARG A 26 6.20 -9.42 8.84
CA ARG A 26 6.54 -8.86 7.54
C ARG A 26 5.25 -8.76 6.72
N THR A 27 4.43 -7.75 6.95
CA THR A 27 3.42 -7.33 5.98
C THR A 27 4.09 -6.38 4.98
N PHE A 28 5.18 -6.87 4.38
CA PHE A 28 5.85 -6.29 3.22
C PHE A 28 5.54 -7.13 1.97
N VAL A 29 4.37 -7.78 1.98
CA VAL A 29 3.89 -8.64 0.89
C VAL A 29 2.48 -8.20 0.54
N ASP A 30 2.39 -7.01 -0.03
CA ASP A 30 1.32 -6.71 -0.99
C ASP A 30 1.92 -6.19 -2.32
N ARG A 31 3.15 -6.65 -2.62
CA ARG A 31 3.83 -6.43 -3.90
C ARG A 31 3.16 -7.19 -5.04
N GLU A 32 2.34 -8.20 -4.74
CA GLU A 32 1.71 -9.04 -5.74
C GLU A 32 0.48 -8.38 -6.37
N VAL A 33 -0.33 -7.64 -5.58
CA VAL A 33 -1.46 -6.85 -6.10
C VAL A 33 -0.98 -5.56 -6.80
N GLN A 34 0.12 -4.95 -6.31
CA GLN A 34 0.77 -3.81 -6.96
C GLN A 34 1.52 -4.18 -8.24
N GLY A 35 2.03 -5.42 -8.35
CA GLY A 35 2.65 -5.94 -9.57
C GLY A 35 1.68 -6.02 -10.75
N GLY A 36 0.40 -6.33 -10.48
CA GLY A 36 -0.65 -6.34 -11.50
C GLY A 36 -0.93 -4.96 -12.10
N LEU A 37 -1.04 -3.93 -11.25
CA LEU A 37 -1.18 -2.53 -11.68
C LEU A 37 0.06 -2.06 -12.44
N LEU A 38 1.24 -2.38 -11.92
CA LEU A 38 2.51 -2.03 -12.54
C LEU A 38 2.66 -2.66 -13.94
N ARG A 39 2.31 -3.95 -14.08
CA ARG A 39 2.31 -4.62 -15.38
C ARG A 39 1.33 -3.98 -16.34
N ARG A 40 0.14 -3.61 -15.89
CA ARG A 40 -0.85 -2.89 -16.72
C ARG A 40 -0.31 -1.55 -17.18
N ILE A 41 0.30 -0.75 -16.29
CA ILE A 41 0.90 0.54 -16.66
C ILE A 41 2.01 0.33 -17.69
N ALA A 42 2.93 -0.60 -17.44
CA ALA A 42 4.02 -0.92 -18.37
C ALA A 42 3.49 -1.37 -19.75
N LEU A 43 2.45 -2.21 -19.79
CA LEU A 43 1.82 -2.64 -21.05
C LEU A 43 1.19 -1.48 -21.81
N HIS A 44 0.44 -0.59 -21.13
CA HIS A 44 -0.13 0.60 -21.79
C HIS A 44 0.97 1.51 -22.35
N TRP A 45 2.10 1.63 -21.66
CA TRP A 45 3.25 2.39 -22.14
C TRP A 45 3.90 1.76 -23.38
N ILE A 46 4.08 0.44 -23.39
CA ILE A 46 4.58 -0.28 -24.59
C ILE A 46 3.64 -0.07 -25.77
N ILE A 47 2.33 -0.22 -25.55
CA ILE A 47 1.32 0.01 -26.59
C ILE A 47 1.38 1.46 -27.09
N PHE A 48 1.44 2.43 -26.18
CA PHE A 48 1.56 3.84 -26.53
C PHE A 48 2.80 4.10 -27.39
N PHE A 49 3.93 3.52 -27.02
CA PHE A 49 5.19 3.67 -27.73
C PHE A 49 5.15 3.05 -29.13
N VAL A 50 4.59 1.85 -29.26
CA VAL A 50 4.42 1.16 -30.55
C VAL A 50 3.47 1.96 -31.45
N CYS A 51 2.34 2.41 -30.93
CA CYS A 51 1.40 3.25 -31.67
C CYS A 51 2.05 4.56 -32.12
N ASN A 52 2.84 5.20 -31.24
CA ASN A 52 3.53 6.45 -31.56
C ASN A 52 4.61 6.24 -32.63
N ALA A 53 5.41 5.17 -32.53
CA ALA A 53 6.40 4.81 -33.53
C ALA A 53 5.76 4.55 -34.91
N ILE A 54 4.66 3.78 -34.96
CA ILE A 54 3.90 3.53 -36.19
C ILE A 54 3.36 4.84 -36.78
N ALA A 55 2.75 5.69 -35.95
CA ALA A 55 2.21 6.98 -36.39
C ALA A 55 3.30 7.89 -36.98
N LEU A 56 4.47 7.97 -36.34
CA LEU A 56 5.61 8.75 -36.82
C LEU A 56 6.19 8.17 -38.13
N THR A 57 6.30 6.84 -38.24
CA THR A 57 6.76 6.20 -39.48
C THR A 57 5.79 6.43 -40.64
N ILE A 58 4.47 6.35 -40.40
CA ILE A 58 3.45 6.67 -41.42
C ILE A 58 3.55 8.15 -41.81
N TRP A 59 3.73 9.04 -40.84
CA TRP A 59 3.86 10.48 -41.09
C TRP A 59 5.07 10.81 -41.98
N ILE A 60 6.26 10.30 -41.64
CA ILE A 60 7.49 10.53 -42.42
C ILE A 60 7.31 9.99 -43.84
N ARG A 61 6.74 8.80 -43.99
CA ARG A 61 6.49 8.21 -45.31
C ARG A 61 5.53 9.05 -46.15
N LEU A 62 4.43 9.53 -45.55
CA LEU A 62 3.40 10.25 -46.29
C LEU A 62 3.82 11.67 -46.69
N PHE A 63 4.62 12.34 -45.85
CA PHE A 63 4.92 13.77 -46.03
C PHE A 63 6.39 14.10 -46.33
N GLU A 64 7.36 13.28 -45.92
CA GLU A 64 8.79 13.56 -46.14
C GLU A 64 9.41 12.69 -47.24
N GLN A 65 9.12 11.39 -47.27
CA GLN A 65 9.82 10.42 -48.15
C GLN A 65 8.93 9.26 -48.63
N PRO A 66 8.07 9.46 -49.64
CA PRO A 66 7.16 8.42 -50.13
C PRO A 66 7.88 7.27 -50.87
N ASP A 67 9.03 7.53 -51.47
CA ASP A 67 9.76 6.58 -52.33
C ASP A 67 10.83 5.77 -51.58
N VAL A 68 10.96 5.96 -50.27
CA VAL A 68 12.00 5.30 -49.46
C VAL A 68 11.50 3.99 -48.88
N ASP A 69 12.40 3.01 -48.84
CA ASP A 69 12.12 1.67 -48.37
C ASP A 69 11.74 1.64 -46.88
N TRP A 70 10.79 0.78 -46.49
CA TRP A 70 10.18 0.76 -45.15
C TRP A 70 11.21 0.63 -44.02
N GLY A 71 12.24 -0.20 -44.23
CA GLY A 71 13.29 -0.41 -43.24
C GLY A 71 14.15 0.83 -43.00
N ARG A 72 14.40 1.63 -44.06
CA ARG A 72 15.15 2.88 -43.95
C ARG A 72 14.32 3.96 -43.26
N THR A 73 13.05 4.11 -43.63
CA THR A 73 12.15 5.05 -42.95
C THR A 73 12.04 4.74 -41.45
N PHE A 74 11.97 3.45 -41.08
CA PHE A 74 11.96 3.05 -39.68
C PHE A 74 13.27 3.40 -38.95
N ALA A 75 14.42 3.09 -39.56
CA ALA A 75 15.72 3.42 -39.00
C ALA A 75 15.91 4.94 -38.81
N ASP A 76 15.51 5.74 -39.80
CA ASP A 76 15.57 7.20 -39.75
C ASP A 76 14.63 7.77 -38.67
N THR A 77 13.41 7.22 -38.57
CA THR A 77 12.47 7.55 -37.48
C THR A 77 13.11 7.26 -36.13
N LEU A 78 13.65 6.05 -35.96
CA LEU A 78 14.23 5.62 -34.70
C LEU A 78 15.45 6.46 -34.33
N GLN A 79 16.32 6.78 -35.29
CA GLN A 79 17.51 7.61 -35.06
C GLN A 79 17.15 9.07 -34.73
N ARG A 80 16.15 9.64 -35.41
CA ARG A 80 15.72 11.02 -35.20
C ARG A 80 15.00 11.21 -33.87
N PHE A 81 14.22 10.21 -33.44
CA PHE A 81 13.47 10.24 -32.18
C PHE A 81 14.10 9.42 -31.05
N LEU A 82 15.30 8.86 -31.26
CA LEU A 82 16.03 8.08 -30.25
C LEU A 82 16.18 8.83 -28.91
N PRO A 83 16.56 10.13 -28.89
CA PRO A 83 16.69 10.85 -27.63
C PRO A 83 15.36 10.93 -26.87
N PHE A 84 14.24 11.15 -27.58
CA PHE A 84 12.91 11.18 -26.99
C PHE A 84 12.57 9.83 -26.35
N PHE A 85 12.75 8.75 -27.10
CA PHE A 85 12.51 7.39 -26.64
C PHE A 85 13.35 7.00 -25.42
N VAL A 86 14.62 7.38 -25.38
CA VAL A 86 15.51 7.15 -24.23
C VAL A 86 15.03 7.90 -23.00
N ILE A 87 14.66 9.17 -23.14
CA ILE A 87 14.13 9.98 -22.04
C ILE A 87 12.82 9.38 -21.51
N THR A 88 11.90 9.03 -22.40
CA THR A 88 10.62 8.39 -22.07
C THR A 88 10.84 7.07 -21.34
N MET A 89 11.78 6.23 -21.79
CA MET A 89 12.10 4.96 -21.12
C MET A 89 12.75 5.16 -19.75
N ALA A 90 13.61 6.19 -19.60
CA ALA A 90 14.21 6.55 -18.32
C ALA A 90 13.21 7.12 -17.31
N LEU A 91 12.10 7.70 -17.78
CA LEU A 91 11.00 8.17 -16.94
C LEU A 91 10.15 7.04 -16.36
N ILE A 92 10.11 5.85 -17.00
CA ILE A 92 9.28 4.73 -16.56
C ILE A 92 9.62 4.32 -15.12
N PRO A 93 10.88 4.01 -14.75
CA PRO A 93 11.20 3.61 -13.38
C PRO A 93 10.86 4.70 -12.34
N ALA A 94 11.07 5.97 -12.68
CA ALA A 94 10.76 7.09 -11.79
C ALA A 94 9.24 7.21 -11.56
N PHE A 95 8.45 7.17 -12.64
CA PHE A 95 6.99 7.25 -12.57
C PHE A 95 6.38 6.06 -11.84
N VAL A 96 6.90 4.86 -12.11
CA VAL A 96 6.53 3.63 -11.39
C VAL A 96 6.82 3.77 -9.91
N TRP A 97 8.03 4.21 -9.55
CA TRP A 97 8.44 4.35 -8.16
C TRP A 97 7.54 5.34 -7.41
N ASP A 98 7.25 6.49 -8.03
CA ASP A 98 6.41 7.52 -7.43
C ASP A 98 4.96 7.05 -7.25
N THR A 99 4.39 6.41 -8.29
CA THR A 99 3.04 5.83 -8.23
C THR A 99 2.94 4.77 -7.14
N LEU A 100 3.91 3.85 -7.06
CA LEU A 100 3.95 2.83 -6.02
C LEU A 100 4.07 3.45 -4.63
N LYS A 101 4.90 4.48 -4.45
CA LYS A 101 5.06 5.18 -3.18
C LYS A 101 3.75 5.84 -2.75
N LEU A 102 3.04 6.47 -3.68
CA LEU A 102 1.75 7.10 -3.43
C LEU A 102 0.68 6.06 -3.07
N THR A 103 0.55 4.98 -3.83
CA THR A 103 -0.40 3.89 -3.54
C THR A 103 -0.13 3.25 -2.18
N ASN A 104 1.14 3.00 -1.83
CA ASN A 104 1.52 2.46 -0.53
C ASN A 104 1.17 3.40 0.63
N ARG A 105 1.31 4.72 0.43
CA ARG A 105 0.90 5.73 1.41
C ARG A 105 -0.60 5.68 1.69
N PHE A 106 -1.42 5.31 0.70
CA PHE A 106 -2.88 5.17 0.85
C PHE A 106 -3.32 3.81 1.37
N ALA A 107 -2.66 2.71 0.99
CA ALA A 107 -3.07 1.35 1.35
C ALA A 107 -3.01 1.09 2.88
N GLY A 108 -1.95 1.58 3.55
CA GLY A 108 -1.76 1.38 4.98
C GLY A 108 -2.90 1.93 5.85
N PRO A 109 -3.27 3.22 5.69
CA PRO A 109 -4.42 3.81 6.38
C PRO A 109 -5.74 3.08 6.15
N ILE A 110 -6.06 2.71 4.90
CA ILE A 110 -7.30 1.99 4.55
C ILE A 110 -7.39 0.65 5.27
N LEU A 111 -6.30 -0.12 5.30
CA LEU A 111 -6.30 -1.43 5.94
C LEU A 111 -6.54 -1.30 7.46
N ARG A 112 -5.92 -0.29 8.11
CA ARG A 112 -6.16 0.01 9.53
C ARG A 112 -7.62 0.38 9.80
N LEU A 113 -8.22 1.21 8.94
CA LEU A 113 -9.62 1.57 9.04
C LEU A 113 -10.54 0.35 8.89
N ARG A 114 -10.26 -0.54 7.92
CA ARG A 114 -11.02 -1.78 7.71
C ARG A 114 -10.99 -2.68 8.96
N HIS A 115 -9.83 -2.84 9.58
CA HIS A 115 -9.70 -3.62 10.81
C HIS A 115 -10.48 -3.00 11.96
N ALA A 116 -10.33 -1.69 12.18
CA ALA A 116 -11.06 -0.98 13.23
C ALA A 116 -12.58 -1.06 13.04
N LEU A 117 -13.07 -0.93 11.81
CA LEU A 117 -14.50 -1.09 11.50
C LEU A 117 -14.98 -2.53 11.78
N SER A 118 -14.16 -3.53 11.47
CA SER A 118 -14.47 -4.93 11.79
C SER A 118 -14.52 -5.17 13.31
N ASP A 119 -13.68 -4.50 14.09
CA ASP A 119 -13.68 -4.60 15.55
C ASP A 119 -14.90 -3.89 16.18
N VAL A 120 -15.27 -2.71 15.68
CA VAL A 120 -16.52 -2.03 16.07
C VAL A 120 -17.72 -2.93 15.77
N ARG A 121 -17.77 -3.54 14.58
CA ARG A 121 -18.85 -4.48 14.20
C ARG A 121 -18.92 -5.69 15.13
N ALA A 122 -17.79 -6.15 15.66
CA ALA A 122 -17.73 -7.27 16.60
C ALA A 122 -18.09 -6.87 18.05
N GLY A 123 -18.46 -5.61 18.29
CA GLY A 123 -18.75 -5.09 19.63
C GLY A 123 -17.51 -4.94 20.51
N ARG A 124 -16.30 -5.06 19.95
CA ARG A 124 -15.05 -4.89 20.70
C ARG A 124 -14.78 -3.39 20.92
N THR A 125 -14.19 -3.06 22.06
CA THR A 125 -13.64 -1.72 22.31
C THR A 125 -12.49 -1.47 21.37
N VAL A 126 -12.59 -0.42 20.54
CA VAL A 126 -11.59 -0.07 19.53
C VAL A 126 -10.80 1.12 20.02
N ALA A 127 -9.47 1.02 20.01
CA ALA A 127 -8.61 2.14 20.37
C ALA A 127 -8.76 3.28 19.33
N PRO A 128 -8.68 4.56 19.73
CA PRO A 128 -8.83 5.69 18.82
C PRO A 128 -7.84 5.60 17.67
N LEU A 129 -8.35 5.71 16.44
CA LEU A 129 -7.53 5.75 15.25
C LEU A 129 -6.77 7.07 15.22
N GLN A 130 -5.43 7.01 15.18
CA GLN A 130 -4.59 8.17 14.91
C GLN A 130 -3.82 7.95 13.62
N PHE A 131 -4.07 8.82 12.64
CA PHE A 131 -3.27 8.90 11.42
C PHE A 131 -2.32 10.11 11.49
N ARG A 132 -1.14 9.96 10.87
CA ARG A 132 -0.10 10.99 10.86
C ARG A 132 -0.64 12.32 10.32
N SER A 133 -0.27 13.41 10.98
CA SER A 133 -0.86 14.75 10.94
C SER A 133 -0.68 15.56 9.64
N ASN A 134 -0.42 14.93 8.48
CA ASN A 134 -0.20 15.65 7.22
C ASN A 134 -0.72 14.88 6.00
N ASP A 135 -1.83 14.17 6.16
CA ASP A 135 -2.42 13.36 5.10
C ASP A 135 -3.94 13.51 5.09
N PHE A 136 -4.52 13.37 3.88
CA PHE A 136 -5.96 13.30 3.59
C PHE A 136 -6.78 12.43 4.56
N TRP A 137 -6.12 11.55 5.31
CA TRP A 137 -6.69 10.60 6.26
C TRP A 137 -7.07 11.18 7.62
N HIS A 138 -6.55 12.34 8.01
CA HIS A 138 -6.78 12.87 9.37
C HIS A 138 -8.26 13.08 9.67
N GLN A 139 -8.99 13.74 8.77
CA GLN A 139 -10.43 13.97 8.92
C GLN A 139 -11.21 12.65 9.04
N MET A 140 -10.82 11.64 8.26
CA MET A 140 -11.47 10.32 8.28
C MET A 140 -11.26 9.57 9.60
N ALA A 141 -10.09 9.73 10.24
CA ALA A 141 -9.87 9.20 11.59
C ALA A 141 -10.73 9.92 12.63
N VAL A 142 -10.85 11.25 12.54
CA VAL A 142 -11.70 12.04 13.43
C VAL A 142 -13.15 11.59 13.34
N ASP A 143 -13.67 11.50 12.11
CA ASP A 143 -15.06 11.08 11.86
C ASP A 143 -15.30 9.64 12.36
N PHE A 144 -14.36 8.72 12.12
CA PHE A 144 -14.45 7.34 12.60
C PHE A 144 -14.47 7.26 14.13
N ASN A 145 -13.57 7.99 14.81
CA ASN A 145 -13.50 7.98 16.27
C ASN A 145 -14.79 8.52 16.90
N ALA A 146 -15.38 9.58 16.33
CA ALA A 146 -16.65 10.13 16.79
C ALA A 146 -17.81 9.11 16.68
N ILE A 147 -17.83 8.31 15.61
CA ILE A 147 -18.83 7.24 15.44
C ILE A 147 -18.59 6.10 16.43
N ALA A 148 -17.34 5.66 16.59
CA ALA A 148 -16.98 4.59 17.51
C ALA A 148 -17.37 4.95 18.96
N GLU A 149 -17.09 6.19 19.39
CA GLU A 149 -17.46 6.69 20.70
C GLU A 149 -18.99 6.69 20.92
N ARG A 150 -19.77 7.11 19.92
CA ARG A 150 -21.24 7.04 20.00
C ARG A 150 -21.76 5.62 20.17
N VAL A 151 -21.25 4.67 19.38
CA VAL A 151 -21.68 3.26 19.43
C VAL A 151 -21.33 2.65 20.79
N HIS A 152 -20.14 2.93 21.33
CA HIS A 152 -19.76 2.46 22.67
C HIS A 152 -20.56 3.15 23.77
N GLY A 153 -20.88 4.44 23.63
CA GLY A 153 -21.73 5.18 24.55
C GLY A 153 -23.16 4.62 24.62
N THR A 154 -23.75 4.24 23.49
CA THR A 154 -25.09 3.63 23.44
C THR A 154 -25.12 2.25 24.11
N ASN A 155 -24.10 1.41 23.92
CA ASN A 155 -24.04 0.09 24.57
C ASN A 155 -23.93 0.18 26.11
N LYS A 156 -23.26 1.22 26.64
CA LYS A 156 -23.09 1.41 28.08
C LYS A 156 -24.40 1.81 28.78
N SER A 157 -25.21 2.66 28.13
CA SER A 157 -26.50 3.10 28.69
C SER A 157 -27.59 2.01 28.69
N GLY A 158 -27.46 0.99 27.82
CA GLY A 158 -28.38 -0.16 27.79
C GLY A 158 -28.16 -1.14 28.95
N ASP A 159 -26.93 -1.25 29.45
CA ASP A 159 -26.56 -2.17 30.54
C ASP A 159 -27.02 -1.65 31.92
N ASP A 160 -26.87 -0.33 32.16
CA ASP A 160 -27.29 0.32 33.42
C ASP A 160 -28.82 0.35 33.62
N SER A 161 -29.63 0.28 32.54
CA SER A 161 -31.09 0.22 32.67
C SER A 161 -31.62 -1.16 33.10
N SER A 162 -30.80 -2.21 33.00
CA SER A 162 -31.19 -3.57 33.40
C SER A 162 -30.97 -3.87 34.89
N ALA A 163 -30.12 -3.08 35.57
CA ALA A 163 -29.77 -3.27 36.98
C ALA A 163 -30.79 -2.68 37.97
N THR A 164 -31.59 -1.69 37.57
CA THR A 164 -32.54 -0.98 38.47
C THR A 164 -33.92 -1.68 38.56
N GLY A 165 -34.13 -2.80 37.88
CA GLY A 165 -35.45 -3.47 37.77
C GLY A 165 -35.71 -4.63 38.74
N LYS A 166 -34.85 -4.87 39.75
CA LYS A 166 -34.96 -6.05 40.64
C LYS A 166 -35.22 -5.77 42.12
N GLU A 167 -35.46 -4.52 42.52
CA GLU A 167 -35.87 -4.20 43.89
C GLU A 167 -37.28 -3.59 43.89
N VAL A 168 -38.30 -4.45 43.88
CA VAL A 168 -39.66 -4.15 44.35
C VAL A 168 -40.17 -5.35 45.13
#